data_AF-A0A936BA04-F1
#
_entry.id   AF-A0A936BA04-F1
#
_cell.length_a   1.000
_cell.length_b   1.000
_cell.length_c   1.000
_cell.angle_alpha   90.00
_cell.angle_beta   90.00
_cell.angle_gamma   90.00
#
_symmetry.space_group_name_H-M   'P 1'
#
loop_
_entity.id
_entity.type
_entity.pdbx_description
1 polymer ?
#
loop_
_entity_poly.entity_id
_entity_poly.type
_entity_poly.pdbx_seq_one_letter_code
_entity_poly.pdbx_strand_id
1 'polypeptide(L)'
;MKRLAGTAHRGGAFNSEVLLAISENLPSGDITTLETGCGKSSIMFSHMARRHFVFAYDDRGADGSSVDLVQQDPEFKTETTTWIFGPTQKTLPTFAFDDLLVDVILIDGPHGYPFPHFEYAILYDKLKPGGVLILDDVHIPSIGNMYDLLREDRMYEEIGVIATTGLLRRTGIEGVPPDGDHWYEQSYNYMRFPLPVNKYKPNRSVTLGSILDLTNSDMRARHVVKSIEPAFEVFESGVIQTTDIGATFEVELPSKAPEQLSLRFSYRSIHRDAAEGAFVSINGRKWPLAYAPDWSSAEFAFERPENGRVIVTLTHPKAIPEHDRQTKRYEFRRLGSFLKGISFAAAGAPGIPKDSEAAQPLSNSDAGTLKSRVSATLAEYAKRFKYSAAPGVSEHPYLESSAGEPISEMHALLPRKANWSIAELLAFEGAEFADAAAWALAGRPATADERLSVGDGNRAGAKVEFVVALDHANRKARNSIRVLDLGFGRRMWRTARFFERSGWSAAARITKSLFRNHARRLVERNVAVTAQIQHLQLLIRSVRFAAKKV
;
A
#
# COMPACT_ATOMS: atom_id res chain seq x y z
N MET A 1 19.97 4.07 29.22
CA MET A 1 18.89 3.05 29.12
C MET A 1 18.35 2.61 30.50
N LYS A 2 19.09 1.86 31.34
CA LYS A 2 18.55 1.30 32.62
C LYS A 2 17.95 2.32 33.62
N ARG A 3 18.33 3.61 33.55
CA ARG A 3 17.84 4.68 34.44
C ARG A 3 16.51 5.32 33.99
N LEU A 4 16.14 5.20 32.72
CA LEU A 4 14.94 5.85 32.14
C LEU A 4 13.62 5.14 32.51
N ALA A 5 13.67 4.07 33.31
CA ALA A 5 12.54 3.21 33.62
C ALA A 5 11.60 3.75 34.73
N GLY A 6 11.93 4.86 35.42
CA GLY A 6 11.30 5.21 36.70
C GLY A 6 10.47 6.50 36.77
N THR A 7 10.53 7.41 35.80
CA THR A 7 9.85 8.72 35.87
C THR A 7 8.47 8.68 35.21
N ALA A 8 7.44 8.99 35.99
CA ALA A 8 6.06 9.18 35.53
C ALA A 8 5.97 10.52 34.79
N HIS A 9 5.34 10.51 33.62
CA HIS A 9 5.12 11.68 32.77
C HIS A 9 3.66 11.61 32.25
N ARG A 10 3.17 12.70 31.66
CA ARG A 10 1.72 12.91 31.45
C ARG A 10 1.07 12.11 30.31
N GLY A 11 1.82 11.44 29.41
CA GLY A 11 1.21 10.60 28.37
C GLY A 11 2.16 9.76 27.49
N GLY A 12 2.10 8.42 27.62
CA GLY A 12 2.60 7.50 26.58
C GLY A 12 4.11 7.22 26.42
N ALA A 13 5.02 7.88 27.14
CA ALA A 13 6.47 7.75 26.98
C ALA A 13 6.98 6.33 26.72
N PHE A 14 7.87 6.24 25.73
CA PHE A 14 8.55 5.01 25.38
C PHE A 14 9.12 4.29 26.60
N ASN A 15 8.73 3.01 26.71
CA ASN A 15 9.39 2.11 27.62
C ASN A 15 10.81 1.80 27.11
N SER A 16 11.64 1.23 27.98
CA SER A 16 13.04 0.95 27.64
C SER A 16 13.20 -0.06 26.50
N GLU A 17 12.23 -0.95 26.29
CA GLU A 17 12.27 -1.92 25.20
C GLU A 17 12.07 -1.24 23.84
N VAL A 18 11.13 -0.29 23.76
CA VAL A 18 10.89 0.50 22.54
C VAL A 18 12.11 1.36 22.20
N LEU A 19 12.68 2.07 23.19
CA LEU A 19 13.89 2.87 22.98
C LEU A 19 15.07 2.00 22.51
N LEU A 20 15.26 0.83 23.12
CA LEU A 20 16.32 -0.09 22.72
C LEU A 20 16.13 -0.57 21.29
N ALA A 21 14.93 -1.02 20.94
CA ALA A 21 14.63 -1.49 19.60
C ALA A 21 14.74 -0.37 18.55
N ILE A 22 14.36 0.88 18.87
CA ILE A 22 14.63 2.03 18.01
C ILE A 22 16.14 2.17 17.80
N SER A 23 16.92 2.20 18.88
CA SER A 23 18.37 2.39 18.82
C SER A 23 19.10 1.32 17.99
N GLU A 24 18.62 0.08 18.03
CA GLU A 24 19.16 -1.07 17.27
C GLU A 24 18.85 -0.97 15.76
N ASN A 25 17.86 -0.18 15.36
CA ASN A 25 17.42 -0.06 13.97
C ASN A 25 17.89 1.25 13.30
N LEU A 26 18.51 2.16 14.05
CA LEU A 26 19.04 3.41 13.49
C LEU A 26 20.21 3.16 12.53
N PRO A 27 20.45 4.07 11.57
CA PRO A 27 21.65 4.02 10.75
C PRO A 27 22.93 4.07 11.60
N SER A 28 23.97 3.37 11.17
CA SER A 28 25.29 3.41 11.82
C SER A 28 26.02 4.72 11.51
N GLY A 29 26.88 5.18 12.43
CA GLY A 29 27.73 6.35 12.25
C GLY A 29 27.11 7.64 12.80
N ASP A 30 27.62 8.78 12.34
CA ASP A 30 27.16 10.09 12.80
C ASP A 30 25.78 10.43 12.20
N ILE A 31 24.73 10.27 12.99
CA ILE A 31 23.36 10.56 12.57
C ILE A 31 22.92 11.97 12.95
N THR A 32 22.05 12.54 12.12
CA THR A 32 21.27 13.75 12.40
C THR A 32 19.81 13.34 12.54
N THR A 33 19.15 13.77 13.60
CA THR A 33 17.80 13.31 13.94
C THR A 33 16.85 14.49 14.10
N LEU A 34 15.58 14.28 13.77
CA LEU A 34 14.51 15.25 13.94
C LEU A 34 13.32 14.55 14.62
N GLU A 35 12.75 15.20 15.63
CA GLU A 35 11.60 14.70 16.38
C GLU A 35 10.52 15.79 16.45
N THR A 36 9.27 15.41 16.20
CA THR A 36 8.10 16.17 16.64
C THR A 36 7.59 15.56 17.94
N GLY A 37 7.33 16.39 18.95
CA GLY A 37 7.16 15.93 20.34
C GLY A 37 8.47 15.96 21.12
N CYS A 38 8.42 15.59 22.40
CA CYS A 38 9.63 15.41 23.20
C CYS A 38 9.40 14.45 24.36
N GLY A 39 10.47 13.78 24.79
CA GLY A 39 10.43 12.84 25.91
C GLY A 39 11.72 12.04 26.05
N LYS A 40 11.59 10.77 26.47
CA LYS A 40 12.76 9.88 26.66
C LYS A 40 13.51 9.59 25.36
N SER A 41 12.81 9.64 24.23
CA SER A 41 13.37 9.67 22.87
C SER A 41 14.35 10.81 22.69
N SER A 42 14.01 12.02 23.12
CA SER A 42 14.89 13.19 23.01
C SER A 42 16.17 13.03 23.83
N ILE A 43 16.07 12.44 25.04
CA ILE A 43 17.26 12.08 25.84
C ILE A 43 18.12 11.07 25.08
N MET A 44 17.53 10.00 24.55
CA MET A 44 18.24 8.99 23.76
C MET A 44 18.93 9.61 22.52
N PHE A 45 18.21 10.40 21.74
CA PHE A 45 18.74 11.02 20.52
C PHE A 45 19.82 12.06 20.82
N SER A 46 19.75 12.78 21.95
CA SER A 46 20.82 13.69 22.37
C SER A 46 22.18 13.00 22.57
N HIS A 47 22.18 11.69 22.86
CA HIS A 47 23.40 10.87 22.97
C HIS A 47 23.85 10.24 21.66
N MET A 48 22.90 9.84 20.81
CA MET A 48 23.19 9.08 19.61
C MET A 48 23.46 9.98 18.39
N ALA A 49 22.87 11.16 18.36
CA ALA A 49 22.94 12.06 17.24
C ALA A 49 24.06 13.07 17.40
N ARG A 50 24.75 13.37 16.29
CA ARG A 50 25.65 14.52 16.21
C ARG A 50 24.87 15.83 16.31
N ARG A 51 23.64 15.84 15.78
CA ARG A 51 22.69 16.95 15.87
C ARG A 51 21.28 16.39 15.99
N HIS A 52 20.52 16.90 16.96
CA HIS A 52 19.15 16.51 17.22
C HIS A 52 18.25 17.74 17.22
N PHE A 53 17.22 17.75 16.38
CA PHE A 53 16.23 18.83 16.31
C PHE A 53 14.94 18.38 16.98
N VAL A 54 14.45 19.16 17.94
CA VAL A 54 13.23 18.85 18.70
C VAL A 54 12.20 19.94 18.47
N PHE A 55 11.12 19.61 17.78
CA PHE A 55 9.95 20.46 17.60
C PHE A 55 8.91 20.10 18.65
N ALA A 56 8.81 20.90 19.71
CA ALA A 56 7.96 20.59 20.85
C ALA A 56 7.10 21.79 21.27
N TYR A 57 5.91 21.50 21.76
CA TYR A 57 5.12 22.49 22.49
C TYR A 57 5.85 22.85 23.78
N ASP A 58 5.93 24.15 24.09
CA ASP A 58 6.57 24.63 25.31
C ASP A 58 5.62 24.45 26.49
N ASP A 59 5.75 23.32 27.19
CA ASP A 59 4.92 22.98 28.36
C ASP A 59 5.65 23.21 29.70
N ARG A 60 6.80 23.91 29.70
CA ARG A 60 7.60 24.14 30.91
C ARG A 60 6.79 24.80 32.02
N GLY A 61 7.02 24.34 33.24
CA GLY A 61 6.30 24.81 34.44
C GLY A 61 4.88 24.24 34.58
N ALA A 62 4.38 23.45 33.62
CA ALA A 62 3.16 22.69 33.80
C ALA A 62 3.40 21.42 34.60
N ASP A 63 2.38 20.97 35.34
CA ASP A 63 2.42 19.66 35.99
C ASP A 63 2.63 18.54 34.96
N GLY A 64 3.64 17.71 35.18
CA GLY A 64 4.05 16.64 34.26
C GLY A 64 4.64 17.11 32.93
N SER A 65 5.25 18.31 32.86
CA SER A 65 5.92 18.84 31.67
C SER A 65 6.92 17.86 31.06
N SER A 66 6.76 17.56 29.76
CA SER A 66 7.70 16.74 29.01
C SER A 66 9.01 17.50 28.75
N VAL A 67 8.95 18.81 28.50
CA VAL A 67 10.15 19.62 28.27
C VAL A 67 11.00 19.69 29.54
N ASP A 68 10.40 19.95 30.71
CA ASP A 68 11.12 19.95 31.98
C ASP A 68 11.70 18.56 32.30
N LEU A 69 10.94 17.48 32.04
CA LEU A 69 11.42 16.11 32.20
C LEU A 69 12.71 15.86 31.40
N VAL A 70 12.78 16.33 30.16
CA VAL A 70 13.96 16.16 29.32
C VAL A 70 15.08 17.09 29.76
N GLN A 71 14.82 18.38 29.91
CA GLN A 71 15.86 19.38 30.18
C GLN A 71 16.47 19.25 31.58
N GLN A 72 15.76 18.68 32.54
CA GLN A 72 16.25 18.44 33.89
C GLN A 72 16.88 17.05 34.06
N ASP A 73 16.77 16.16 33.07
CA ASP A 73 17.44 14.86 33.14
C ASP A 73 18.96 15.06 33.06
N PRO A 74 19.75 14.57 34.03
CA PRO A 74 21.19 14.77 34.07
C PRO A 74 21.94 14.07 32.93
N GLU A 75 21.31 13.14 32.21
CA GLU A 75 21.87 12.52 31.02
C GLU A 75 21.56 13.33 29.75
N PHE A 76 20.67 14.32 29.76
CA PHE A 76 20.33 15.06 28.54
C PHE A 76 21.49 15.95 28.05
N LYS A 77 21.88 15.79 26.78
CA LYS A 77 22.95 16.57 26.13
C LYS A 77 22.38 17.76 25.39
N THR A 78 22.47 18.93 26.02
CA THR A 78 21.96 20.18 25.44
C THR A 78 22.81 20.63 24.24
N GLU A 79 24.11 20.33 24.24
CA GLU A 79 25.06 20.76 23.22
C GLU A 79 24.84 20.14 21.83
N THR A 80 24.16 18.98 21.77
CA THR A 80 23.79 18.28 20.53
C THR A 80 22.35 18.59 20.10
N THR A 81 21.57 19.26 20.94
CA THR A 81 20.12 19.39 20.78
C THR A 81 19.70 20.82 20.49
N THR A 82 18.97 21.03 19.40
CA THR A 82 18.36 22.30 19.04
C THR A 82 16.86 22.23 19.30
N TRP A 83 16.36 23.10 20.17
CA TRP A 83 14.93 23.21 20.49
C TRP A 83 14.24 24.22 19.59
N ILE A 84 13.09 23.83 19.03
CA ILE A 84 12.19 24.70 18.28
C ILE A 84 10.84 24.67 18.99
N PHE A 85 10.64 25.64 19.88
CA PHE A 85 9.43 25.71 20.70
C PHE A 85 8.25 26.29 19.94
N GLY A 86 7.13 25.58 20.03
CA GLY A 86 5.83 26.00 19.52
C GLY A 86 5.05 24.85 18.89
N PRO A 87 3.76 25.06 18.59
CA PRO A 87 2.97 24.07 17.87
C PRO A 87 3.60 23.74 16.52
N THR A 88 3.75 22.45 16.20
CA THR A 88 4.38 21.96 14.96
C THR A 88 3.68 22.47 13.70
N GLN A 89 2.39 22.78 13.80
CA GLN A 89 1.60 23.42 12.72
C GLN A 89 2.11 24.81 12.35
N LYS A 90 2.82 25.48 13.26
CA LYS A 90 3.42 26.82 13.05
C LYS A 90 4.92 26.73 12.85
N THR A 91 5.60 25.90 13.63
CA THR A 91 7.06 25.84 13.64
C THR A 91 7.61 25.08 12.43
N LEU A 92 7.04 23.93 12.03
CA LEU A 92 7.55 23.19 10.87
C LEU A 92 7.45 23.99 9.56
N PRO A 93 6.34 24.63 9.18
CA PRO A 93 6.26 25.36 7.90
C PRO A 93 7.16 26.59 7.82
N THR A 94 7.56 27.14 8.96
CA THR A 94 8.37 28.36 9.04
C THR A 94 9.84 28.08 9.32
N PHE A 95 10.17 26.82 9.64
CA PHE A 95 11.54 26.41 9.85
C PHE A 95 12.28 26.36 8.52
N ALA A 96 13.40 27.08 8.45
CA ALA A 96 14.28 27.04 7.28
C ALA A 96 15.02 25.70 7.26
N PHE A 97 14.46 24.75 6.51
CA PHE A 97 15.11 23.44 6.33
C PHE A 97 16.36 23.52 5.46
N ASP A 98 16.54 24.55 4.62
CA ASP A 98 17.69 24.68 3.72
C ASP A 98 18.08 23.33 3.07
N ASP A 99 19.37 23.03 2.93
CA ASP A 99 19.89 21.73 2.48
C ASP A 99 19.94 20.67 3.60
N LEU A 100 19.13 20.81 4.66
CA LEU A 100 19.11 19.87 5.79
C LEU A 100 18.44 18.56 5.38
N LEU A 101 19.25 17.51 5.33
CA LEU A 101 18.80 16.13 5.29
C LEU A 101 19.11 15.43 6.62
N VAL A 102 18.17 14.63 7.10
CA VAL A 102 18.25 13.92 8.37
C VAL A 102 18.23 12.40 8.16
N ASP A 103 18.84 11.69 9.09
CA ASP A 103 18.97 10.23 9.08
C ASP A 103 17.82 9.55 9.80
N VAL A 104 17.16 10.26 10.73
CA VAL A 104 16.02 9.78 11.50
C VAL A 104 14.98 10.87 11.63
N ILE A 105 13.71 10.52 11.42
CA ILE A 105 12.55 11.35 11.72
C ILE A 105 11.64 10.57 12.65
N LEU A 106 11.33 11.14 13.82
CA LEU A 106 10.31 10.64 14.74
C LEU A 106 9.10 11.58 14.70
N ILE A 107 7.93 11.02 14.41
CA ILE A 107 6.63 11.69 14.50
C ILE A 107 5.95 11.19 15.77
N ASP A 108 6.03 12.00 16.84
CA ASP A 108 5.48 11.75 18.18
C ASP A 108 4.93 13.05 18.83
N GLY A 109 4.49 13.98 17.97
CA GLY A 109 3.96 15.25 18.40
C GLY A 109 2.45 15.18 18.72
N PRO A 110 1.64 16.07 18.15
CA PRO A 110 0.20 16.02 18.30
C PRO A 110 -0.41 14.85 17.51
N HIS A 111 -1.10 13.95 18.21
CA HIS A 111 -1.69 12.73 17.65
C HIS A 111 -3.04 12.95 16.94
N GLY A 112 -3.66 14.12 17.14
CA GLY A 112 -4.94 14.47 16.54
C GLY A 112 -4.84 14.59 15.02
N TYR A 113 -5.79 14.01 14.27
CA TYR A 113 -5.87 14.23 12.83
C TYR A 113 -6.15 15.73 12.54
N PRO A 114 -5.47 16.37 11.57
CA PRO A 114 -4.58 15.80 10.54
C PRO A 114 -3.08 15.87 10.89
N PHE A 115 -2.71 16.18 12.13
CA PHE A 115 -1.38 16.68 12.42
C PHE A 115 -0.23 15.71 12.12
N PRO A 116 -0.29 14.39 12.43
CA PRO A 116 0.80 13.48 12.03
C PRO A 116 1.00 13.41 10.51
N HIS A 117 -0.07 13.51 9.73
CA HIS A 117 0.01 13.52 8.26
C HIS A 117 0.61 14.83 7.74
N PHE A 118 0.27 15.94 8.40
CA PHE A 118 0.82 17.25 8.08
C PHE A 118 2.33 17.30 8.37
N GLU A 119 2.76 16.77 9.52
CA GLU A 119 4.17 16.66 9.87
C GLU A 119 4.90 15.79 8.85
N TYR A 120 4.34 14.61 8.53
CA TYR A 120 4.87 13.74 7.49
C TYR A 120 5.01 14.47 6.14
N ALA A 121 3.97 15.19 5.71
CA ALA A 121 3.94 15.89 4.42
C ALA A 121 5.04 16.96 4.28
N ILE A 122 5.50 17.56 5.39
CA ILE A 122 6.60 18.52 5.39
C ILE A 122 7.97 17.83 5.48
N LEU A 123 8.03 16.67 6.13
CA LEU A 123 9.27 16.06 6.58
C LEU A 123 9.76 14.91 5.69
N TYR A 124 8.89 14.26 4.91
CA TYR A 124 9.26 13.01 4.20
C TYR A 124 10.41 13.19 3.19
N ASP A 125 10.56 14.38 2.60
CA ASP A 125 11.61 14.71 1.63
C ASP A 125 12.93 15.09 2.32
N LYS A 126 12.92 15.36 3.62
CA LYS A 126 14.11 15.65 4.44
C LYS A 126 14.80 14.37 4.92
N LEU A 127 14.13 13.22 4.83
CA LEU A 127 14.69 11.94 5.22
C LEU A 127 15.61 11.39 4.13
N LYS A 128 16.88 11.15 4.46
CA LYS A 128 17.86 10.55 3.53
C LYS A 128 17.45 9.14 3.11
N PRO A 129 17.82 8.68 1.90
CA PRO A 129 17.84 7.26 1.57
C PRO A 129 18.59 6.45 2.63
N GLY A 130 18.00 5.34 3.07
CA GLY A 130 18.51 4.50 4.16
C GLY A 130 18.16 5.00 5.56
N GLY A 131 17.67 6.24 5.70
CA GLY A 131 17.19 6.82 6.95
C GLY A 131 15.94 6.11 7.49
N VAL A 132 15.59 6.39 8.75
CA VAL A 132 14.48 5.74 9.45
C VAL A 132 13.40 6.75 9.79
N LEU A 133 12.18 6.49 9.32
CA LEU A 133 10.96 7.13 9.76
C LEU A 133 10.35 6.30 10.90
N ILE A 134 10.09 6.95 12.02
CA ILE A 134 9.47 6.37 13.21
C ILE A 134 8.14 7.08 13.41
N LEU A 135 7.07 6.30 13.52
CA LEU A 135 5.72 6.80 13.78
C LEU A 135 5.29 6.24 15.13
N ASP A 136 5.07 7.11 16.12
CA ASP A 136 4.53 6.63 17.39
C ASP A 136 3.02 6.39 17.31
N ASP A 137 2.52 5.53 18.18
CA ASP A 137 1.10 5.29 18.38
C ASP A 137 0.32 4.88 17.11
N VAL A 138 0.92 3.97 16.31
CA VAL A 138 0.25 3.36 15.15
C VAL A 138 -1.01 2.56 15.52
N HIS A 139 -1.25 2.34 16.82
CA HIS A 139 -2.50 1.78 17.32
C HIS A 139 -3.67 2.78 17.27
N ILE A 140 -3.40 4.09 17.21
CA ILE A 140 -4.39 5.14 16.96
C ILE A 140 -4.82 5.06 15.49
N PRO A 141 -6.12 4.97 15.18
CA PRO A 141 -6.59 4.66 13.82
C PRO A 141 -6.07 5.59 12.72
N SER A 142 -5.98 6.90 12.98
CA SER A 142 -5.44 7.85 12.01
C SER A 142 -3.97 7.57 11.69
N ILE A 143 -3.15 7.29 12.70
CA ILE A 143 -1.72 7.05 12.53
C ILE A 143 -1.47 5.65 11.97
N GLY A 144 -2.23 4.65 12.42
CA GLY A 144 -2.21 3.30 11.86
C GLY A 144 -2.53 3.27 10.37
N ASN A 145 -3.53 4.04 9.93
CA ASN A 145 -3.83 4.18 8.50
C ASN A 145 -2.66 4.81 7.72
N MET A 146 -1.99 5.80 8.30
CA MET A 146 -0.79 6.40 7.69
C MET A 146 0.32 5.36 7.58
N TYR A 147 0.61 4.61 8.65
CA TYR A 147 1.59 3.54 8.64
C TYR A 147 1.26 2.45 7.60
N ASP A 148 0.00 2.03 7.50
CA ASP A 148 -0.45 1.04 6.51
C ASP A 148 -0.27 1.50 5.07
N LEU A 149 -0.53 2.78 4.80
CA LEU A 149 -0.28 3.38 3.49
C LEU A 149 1.22 3.39 3.19
N LEU A 150 2.02 3.92 4.12
CA LEU A 150 3.46 4.15 3.91
C LEU A 150 4.26 2.84 3.83
N ARG A 151 3.92 1.82 4.62
CA ARG A 151 4.62 0.52 4.61
C ARG A 151 4.40 -0.27 3.31
N GLU A 152 3.31 0.01 2.61
CA GLU A 152 3.02 -0.58 1.30
C GLU A 152 3.53 0.28 0.14
N ASP A 153 3.95 1.53 0.41
CA ASP A 153 4.51 2.40 -0.60
C ASP A 153 5.98 2.09 -0.88
N ARG A 154 6.38 2.20 -2.15
CA ARG A 154 7.74 1.98 -2.64
C ARG A 154 8.77 2.93 -1.99
N MET A 155 8.32 4.07 -1.45
CA MET A 155 9.17 4.99 -0.71
C MET A 155 9.81 4.38 0.55
N TYR A 156 9.26 3.28 1.07
CA TYR A 156 9.71 2.69 2.33
C TYR A 156 9.95 1.17 2.26
N GLU A 157 10.81 0.69 3.16
CA GLU A 157 10.87 -0.71 3.58
C GLU A 157 10.33 -0.81 4.99
N GLU A 158 9.39 -1.71 5.24
CA GLU A 158 8.93 -1.98 6.60
C GLU A 158 10.06 -2.62 7.42
N ILE A 159 10.46 -1.97 8.51
CA ILE A 159 11.31 -2.57 9.55
C ILE A 159 10.40 -3.38 10.48
N GLY A 160 9.27 -2.80 10.86
CA GLY A 160 8.21 -3.46 11.63
C GLY A 160 7.57 -2.55 12.66
N VAL A 161 6.71 -3.14 13.49
CA VAL A 161 6.07 -2.48 14.63
C VAL A 161 6.63 -3.04 15.93
N ILE A 162 7.08 -2.16 16.81
CA ILE A 162 7.55 -2.47 18.17
C ILE A 162 6.55 -1.85 19.14
N ALA A 163 5.83 -2.69 19.89
CA ALA A 163 4.69 -2.27 20.70
C ALA A 163 3.68 -1.46 19.87
N THR A 164 3.57 -0.14 20.11
CA THR A 164 2.68 0.78 19.40
C THR A 164 3.41 1.68 18.39
N THR A 165 4.70 1.45 18.16
CA THR A 165 5.55 2.32 17.33
C THR A 165 5.94 1.63 16.04
N GLY A 166 5.64 2.25 14.89
CA GLY A 166 5.98 1.75 13.56
C GLY A 166 7.30 2.31 13.04
N LEU A 167 8.15 1.46 12.46
CA LEU A 167 9.44 1.83 11.91
C LEU A 167 9.51 1.50 10.42
N LEU A 168 9.89 2.49 9.62
CA LEU A 168 10.01 2.41 8.16
C LEU A 168 11.38 2.92 7.73
N ARG A 169 12.08 2.17 6.87
CA ARG A 169 13.34 2.60 6.27
C ARG A 169 13.07 3.31 4.95
N ARG A 170 13.57 4.53 4.78
CA ARG A 170 13.46 5.28 3.53
C ARG A 170 14.25 4.58 2.43
N THR A 171 13.63 4.31 1.29
CA THR A 171 14.32 3.80 0.11
C THR A 171 15.04 4.92 -0.65
N GLY A 172 15.76 4.58 -1.72
CA GLY A 172 16.29 5.56 -2.67
C GLY A 172 15.28 6.06 -3.70
N ILE A 173 14.03 5.59 -3.67
CA ILE A 173 13.00 6.00 -4.63
C ILE A 173 12.55 7.41 -4.28
N GLU A 174 12.43 8.30 -5.26
CA GLU A 174 11.96 9.67 -5.05
C GLU A 174 10.59 9.71 -4.35
N GLY A 175 10.37 10.73 -3.54
CA GLY A 175 9.09 10.90 -2.85
C GLY A 175 7.97 11.31 -3.81
N VAL A 176 6.74 11.33 -3.30
CA VAL A 176 5.59 11.85 -4.06
C VAL A 176 5.81 13.34 -4.33
N PRO A 177 5.82 13.83 -5.58
CA PRO A 177 6.03 15.25 -5.84
C PRO A 177 4.97 16.12 -5.13
N PRO A 178 5.36 17.25 -4.51
CA PRO A 178 4.44 18.08 -3.74
C PRO A 178 3.54 18.97 -4.61
N ASP A 179 3.74 19.01 -5.92
CA ASP A 179 3.11 19.93 -6.86
C ASP A 179 1.91 19.35 -7.63
N GLY A 180 1.47 18.12 -7.28
CA GLY A 180 0.40 17.45 -8.01
C GLY A 180 -0.37 16.39 -7.21
N ASP A 181 -1.27 15.70 -7.90
CA ASP A 181 -2.19 14.72 -7.31
C ASP A 181 -1.47 13.41 -6.95
N HIS A 182 -0.58 12.91 -7.84
CA HIS A 182 0.36 11.77 -7.74
C HIS A 182 -0.06 10.48 -6.99
N TRP A 183 -1.29 10.37 -6.51
CA TRP A 183 -1.76 9.25 -5.70
C TRP A 183 -1.76 7.95 -6.49
N TYR A 184 -1.89 8.03 -7.81
CA TYR A 184 -1.86 6.87 -8.72
C TYR A 184 -0.46 6.26 -8.86
N GLU A 185 0.58 6.99 -8.45
CA GLU A 185 1.97 6.51 -8.39
C GLU A 185 2.28 5.82 -7.06
N GLN A 186 1.43 6.03 -6.04
CA GLN A 186 1.57 5.37 -4.76
C GLN A 186 1.11 3.91 -4.86
N SER A 187 1.97 3.00 -4.41
CA SER A 187 1.73 1.55 -4.57
C SER A 187 0.46 1.12 -3.82
N TYR A 188 0.21 1.71 -2.65
CA TYR A 188 -0.99 1.47 -1.86
C TYR A 188 -2.28 1.67 -2.65
N ASN A 189 -2.39 2.80 -3.39
CA ASN A 189 -3.57 3.15 -4.16
C ASN A 189 -3.63 2.38 -5.48
N TYR A 190 -2.51 2.29 -6.20
CA TYR A 190 -2.42 1.60 -7.48
C TYR A 190 -2.92 0.14 -7.40
N MET A 191 -2.60 -0.55 -6.30
CA MET A 191 -3.04 -1.94 -6.09
C MET A 191 -4.55 -2.10 -5.82
N ARG A 192 -5.22 -1.04 -5.35
CA ARG A 192 -6.59 -1.10 -4.84
C ARG A 192 -7.61 -0.41 -5.72
N PHE A 193 -7.17 0.54 -6.54
CA PHE A 193 -8.05 1.33 -7.37
C PHE A 193 -7.83 1.00 -8.86
N PRO A 194 -8.72 0.20 -9.48
CA PRO A 194 -8.57 -0.26 -10.86
C PRO A 194 -8.91 0.87 -11.84
N LEU A 195 -8.03 1.85 -11.98
CA LEU A 195 -8.14 2.79 -13.09
C LEU A 195 -7.68 2.10 -14.38
N PRO A 196 -8.42 2.27 -15.50
CA PRO A 196 -7.81 2.12 -16.81
C PRO A 196 -6.72 3.19 -16.93
N VAL A 197 -5.48 2.79 -16.70
CA VAL A 197 -4.28 3.66 -16.66
C VAL A 197 -4.07 4.43 -17.98
N ASN A 198 -4.84 4.13 -19.03
CA ASN A 198 -4.81 4.81 -20.32
C ASN A 198 -4.90 6.35 -20.25
N LYS A 199 -5.54 6.95 -19.23
CA LYS A 199 -5.54 8.41 -19.05
C LYS A 199 -4.23 8.99 -18.50
N TYR A 200 -3.37 8.14 -17.94
CA TYR A 200 -2.16 8.53 -17.19
C TYR A 200 -0.89 7.90 -17.76
N LYS A 201 -0.95 7.20 -18.91
CA LYS A 201 0.24 6.64 -19.57
C LYS A 201 1.07 7.79 -20.19
N PRO A 202 2.34 7.96 -19.81
CA PRO A 202 3.21 8.88 -20.53
C PRO A 202 3.41 8.35 -21.96
N ASN A 203 3.13 9.17 -22.97
CA ASN A 203 3.51 8.89 -24.35
C ASN A 203 5.04 8.80 -24.40
N ARG A 204 5.59 7.60 -24.68
CA ARG A 204 7.02 7.41 -24.93
C ARG A 204 7.25 7.26 -26.44
N SER A 205 8.05 8.16 -27.03
CA SER A 205 8.60 8.00 -28.38
C SER A 205 9.94 7.28 -28.29
N VAL A 206 10.24 6.43 -29.28
CA VAL A 206 11.44 5.58 -29.30
C VAL A 206 12.08 5.65 -30.69
N THR A 207 13.41 5.74 -30.74
CA THR A 207 14.18 5.84 -32.00
C THR A 207 14.59 4.45 -32.51
N LEU A 208 14.63 4.26 -33.84
CA LEU A 208 15.08 3.01 -34.46
C LEU A 208 16.48 2.60 -33.98
N GLY A 209 16.64 1.33 -33.60
CA GLY A 209 17.91 0.77 -33.11
C GLY A 209 18.13 0.94 -31.60
N SER A 210 17.28 1.71 -30.90
CA SER A 210 17.30 1.74 -29.44
C SER A 210 16.62 0.49 -28.87
N ILE A 211 17.22 -0.06 -27.81
CA ILE A 211 16.56 -1.06 -26.97
C ILE A 211 15.57 -0.27 -26.11
N LEU A 212 14.28 -0.48 -26.32
CA LEU A 212 13.27 0.02 -25.41
C LEU A 212 13.28 -0.83 -24.14
N ASP A 213 13.97 -0.32 -23.13
CA ASP A 213 13.92 -0.92 -21.80
C ASP A 213 12.55 -0.60 -21.17
N LEU A 214 11.68 -1.63 -21.15
CA LEU A 214 10.38 -1.58 -20.49
C LEU A 214 10.47 -2.03 -19.03
N THR A 215 11.66 -2.09 -18.44
CA THR A 215 11.76 -2.08 -17.00
C THR A 215 11.03 -0.83 -16.52
N ASN A 216 9.86 -1.04 -15.93
CA ASN A 216 9.55 -0.26 -14.75
C ASN A 216 10.62 -0.64 -13.72
N SER A 217 11.81 -0.06 -13.84
CA SER A 217 12.82 -0.03 -12.77
C SER A 217 12.19 0.43 -11.45
N ASP A 218 11.07 1.13 -11.53
CA ASP A 218 10.23 1.56 -10.41
C ASP A 218 9.22 0.54 -9.86
N MET A 219 8.89 -0.55 -10.56
CA MET A 219 7.89 -1.54 -10.10
C MET A 219 8.48 -2.92 -9.74
N ARG A 220 9.79 -3.11 -9.89
CA ARG A 220 10.42 -4.44 -9.78
C ARG A 220 11.40 -4.62 -8.62
N ALA A 221 11.63 -3.60 -7.80
CA ALA A 221 12.37 -3.78 -6.56
C ALA A 221 11.47 -4.43 -5.49
N ARG A 222 11.72 -5.72 -5.20
CA ARG A 222 11.31 -6.52 -4.02
C ARG A 222 10.28 -7.64 -4.18
N HIS A 223 10.35 -8.47 -5.22
CA HIS A 223 10.11 -9.92 -5.02
C HIS A 223 11.34 -10.69 -5.55
N VAL A 224 12.10 -11.29 -4.62
CA VAL A 224 13.31 -12.14 -4.72
C VAL A 224 14.62 -11.52 -4.14
N VAL A 225 15.37 -12.39 -3.46
CA VAL A 225 16.48 -12.29 -2.49
C VAL A 225 17.71 -11.44 -2.86
N LYS A 226 18.41 -10.99 -1.79
CA LYS A 226 19.67 -10.24 -1.61
C LYS A 226 20.79 -10.33 -2.67
N SER A 227 21.43 -9.15 -2.83
CA SER A 227 22.84 -8.83 -3.14
C SER A 227 23.48 -9.28 -4.44
N ILE A 228 23.91 -8.30 -5.25
CA ILE A 228 25.32 -7.95 -5.56
C ILE A 228 25.27 -6.63 -6.37
N GLU A 229 25.97 -5.58 -5.92
CA GLU A 229 26.42 -4.51 -6.82
C GLU A 229 27.64 -5.02 -7.61
N PRO A 230 27.78 -4.68 -8.90
CA PRO A 230 28.72 -3.60 -9.17
C PRO A 230 28.31 -2.63 -10.29
N ALA A 231 28.95 -1.47 -10.19
CA ALA A 231 29.33 -0.48 -11.19
C ALA A 231 28.99 -0.71 -12.68
N PHE A 232 28.62 0.41 -13.31
CA PHE A 232 28.44 0.64 -14.75
C PHE A 232 29.32 -0.20 -15.69
N GLU A 233 28.67 -0.91 -16.62
CA GLU A 233 28.82 -0.79 -18.08
C GLU A 233 27.61 -1.44 -18.76
N VAL A 234 27.16 -0.87 -19.89
CA VAL A 234 25.93 -1.26 -20.58
C VAL A 234 26.07 -2.63 -21.25
N PHE A 235 24.97 -3.39 -21.21
CA PHE A 235 24.60 -4.66 -21.88
C PHE A 235 24.78 -5.94 -21.04
N GLU A 236 23.67 -6.50 -20.54
CA GLU A 236 23.05 -7.73 -21.07
C GLU A 236 21.95 -8.30 -20.12
N SER A 237 20.74 -8.42 -20.66
CA SER A 237 19.65 -9.30 -20.20
C SER A 237 18.89 -8.98 -18.88
N GLY A 238 18.13 -7.88 -18.89
CA GLY A 238 17.02 -7.69 -17.95
C GLY A 238 15.78 -8.51 -18.33
N VAL A 239 15.18 -9.22 -17.38
CA VAL A 239 13.83 -9.82 -17.50
C VAL A 239 12.81 -8.73 -17.14
N ILE A 240 11.69 -8.59 -17.86
CA ILE A 240 10.59 -7.63 -17.57
C ILE A 240 9.25 -8.38 -17.47
N GLN A 241 8.35 -7.89 -16.60
CA GLN A 241 7.02 -8.45 -16.28
C GLN A 241 6.05 -7.29 -16.45
N THR A 242 5.18 -7.39 -17.44
CA THR A 242 4.05 -6.47 -17.58
C THR A 242 2.79 -7.29 -17.30
N THR A 243 1.81 -6.70 -16.60
CA THR A 243 0.53 -7.35 -16.31
C THR A 243 -0.65 -6.65 -16.99
N ASP A 244 -0.35 -5.77 -17.95
CA ASP A 244 -1.35 -5.02 -18.68
C ASP A 244 -1.95 -5.88 -19.80
N ILE A 245 -3.26 -5.73 -19.99
CA ILE A 245 -4.05 -6.28 -21.10
C ILE A 245 -3.61 -5.78 -22.49
N GLY A 246 -2.63 -4.87 -22.56
CA GLY A 246 -1.97 -4.46 -23.78
C GLY A 246 -1.03 -3.26 -23.64
N ALA A 247 -0.12 -3.11 -24.59
CA ALA A 247 0.81 -1.99 -24.71
C ALA A 247 0.89 -1.53 -26.16
N THR A 248 0.90 -0.21 -26.41
CA THR A 248 1.09 0.37 -27.74
C THR A 248 2.35 1.22 -27.75
N PHE A 249 3.17 1.03 -28.77
CA PHE A 249 4.41 1.76 -29.01
C PHE A 249 4.34 2.41 -30.38
N GLU A 250 4.78 3.66 -30.48
CA GLU A 250 4.98 4.35 -31.76
C GLU A 250 6.49 4.51 -31.97
N VAL A 251 6.97 4.02 -33.12
CA VAL A 251 8.38 4.05 -33.51
C VAL A 251 8.50 4.84 -34.78
N GLU A 252 9.28 5.92 -34.72
CA GLU A 252 9.59 6.72 -35.90
C GLU A 252 10.86 6.17 -36.57
N LEU A 253 10.71 5.76 -37.83
CA LEU A 253 11.78 5.19 -38.64
C LEU A 253 12.58 6.32 -39.30
N PRO A 254 13.92 6.22 -39.31
CA PRO A 254 14.76 7.13 -40.09
C PRO A 254 14.43 7.01 -41.59
N SER A 255 14.61 8.10 -42.31
CA SER A 255 14.31 8.19 -43.75
C SER A 255 15.02 7.13 -44.60
N LYS A 256 16.16 6.59 -44.12
CA LYS A 256 16.97 5.54 -44.78
C LYS A 256 16.67 4.11 -44.32
N ALA A 257 15.63 3.87 -43.51
CA ALA A 257 15.26 2.52 -43.10
C ALA A 257 14.90 1.65 -44.32
N PRO A 258 15.22 0.35 -44.32
CA PRO A 258 14.91 -0.56 -45.43
C PRO A 258 13.39 -0.69 -45.63
N GLU A 259 12.95 -0.98 -46.85
CA GLU A 259 11.53 -1.21 -47.19
C GLU A 259 10.93 -2.43 -46.48
N GLN A 260 11.77 -3.42 -46.18
CA GLN A 260 11.38 -4.63 -45.45
C GLN A 260 12.02 -4.64 -44.07
N LEU A 261 11.17 -4.64 -43.05
CA LEU A 261 11.55 -4.62 -41.64
C LEU A 261 11.12 -5.91 -40.95
N SER A 262 11.80 -6.23 -39.86
CA SER A 262 11.45 -7.31 -38.94
C SER A 262 11.34 -6.75 -37.53
N LEU A 263 10.24 -7.07 -36.84
CA LEU A 263 10.07 -6.85 -35.41
C LEU A 263 10.38 -8.16 -34.70
N ARG A 264 11.40 -8.18 -33.85
CA ARG A 264 11.66 -9.30 -32.93
C ARG A 264 11.33 -8.90 -31.51
N PHE A 265 10.67 -9.79 -30.78
CA PHE A 265 10.60 -9.70 -29.34
C PHE A 265 10.71 -11.06 -28.67
N SER A 266 11.22 -11.04 -27.45
CA SER A 266 11.27 -12.22 -26.59
C SER A 266 10.15 -12.14 -25.56
N TYR A 267 9.39 -13.21 -25.42
CA TYR A 267 8.21 -13.27 -24.55
C TYR A 267 8.09 -14.60 -23.81
N ARG A 268 7.28 -14.60 -22.75
CA ARG A 268 6.89 -15.79 -21.98
C ARG A 268 5.45 -15.62 -21.53
N SER A 269 4.62 -16.65 -21.60
CA SER A 269 3.23 -16.67 -21.11
C SER A 269 3.11 -17.63 -19.93
N ILE A 270 2.56 -17.16 -18.79
CA ILE A 270 2.44 -18.02 -17.59
C ILE A 270 1.39 -19.12 -17.80
N HIS A 271 0.26 -18.76 -18.40
CA HIS A 271 -0.90 -19.65 -18.55
C HIS A 271 -1.23 -19.86 -20.02
N ARG A 272 -1.66 -21.08 -20.37
CA ARG A 272 -2.10 -21.41 -21.74
C ARG A 272 -3.26 -20.51 -22.18
N ASP A 273 -4.21 -20.30 -21.28
CA ASP A 273 -5.38 -19.44 -21.50
C ASP A 273 -5.01 -17.95 -21.66
N ALA A 274 -3.81 -17.53 -21.21
CA ALA A 274 -3.31 -16.17 -21.40
C ALA A 274 -2.80 -15.94 -22.84
N ALA A 275 -2.37 -17.01 -23.51
CA ALA A 275 -1.92 -16.97 -24.89
C ALA A 275 -3.08 -17.08 -25.88
N GLU A 276 -4.19 -17.74 -25.49
CA GLU A 276 -5.40 -17.82 -26.30
C GLU A 276 -6.04 -16.43 -26.48
N GLY A 277 -5.81 -15.82 -27.64
CA GLY A 277 -6.29 -14.47 -27.97
C GLY A 277 -5.26 -13.36 -27.79
N ALA A 278 -4.02 -13.69 -27.37
CA ALA A 278 -2.93 -12.74 -27.37
C ALA A 278 -2.44 -12.49 -28.80
N PHE A 279 -2.21 -11.23 -29.16
CA PHE A 279 -1.71 -10.87 -30.49
C PHE A 279 -0.78 -9.67 -30.44
N VAL A 280 0.10 -9.60 -31.44
CA VAL A 280 0.86 -8.40 -31.79
C VAL A 280 0.22 -7.78 -33.01
N SER A 281 0.01 -6.48 -32.98
CA SER A 281 -0.49 -5.71 -34.09
C SER A 281 0.56 -4.72 -34.55
N ILE A 282 0.94 -4.73 -35.83
CA ILE A 282 1.88 -3.76 -36.42
C ILE A 282 1.10 -3.01 -37.50
N ASN A 283 0.92 -1.70 -37.31
CA ASN A 283 0.11 -0.84 -38.18
C ASN A 283 -1.30 -1.41 -38.47
N GLY A 284 -1.91 -2.01 -37.45
CA GLY A 284 -3.25 -2.61 -37.51
C GLY A 284 -3.32 -4.06 -38.03
N ARG A 285 -2.25 -4.58 -38.65
CA ARG A 285 -2.17 -6.00 -39.02
C ARG A 285 -1.86 -6.83 -37.78
N LYS A 286 -2.63 -7.90 -37.52
CA LYS A 286 -2.52 -8.71 -36.30
C LYS A 286 -1.85 -10.06 -36.55
N TRP A 287 -1.02 -10.49 -35.62
CA TRP A 287 -0.41 -11.81 -35.56
C TRP A 287 -0.63 -12.43 -34.18
N PRO A 288 -1.16 -13.66 -34.09
CA PRO A 288 -1.35 -14.34 -32.82
C PRO A 288 0.01 -14.67 -32.19
N LEU A 289 0.06 -14.63 -30.85
CA LEU A 289 1.17 -15.13 -30.06
C LEU A 289 0.94 -16.59 -29.68
N ALA A 290 1.96 -17.44 -29.84
CA ALA A 290 1.87 -18.82 -29.38
C ALA A 290 2.00 -18.89 -27.85
N TYR A 291 1.50 -19.96 -27.23
CA TYR A 291 1.78 -20.20 -25.82
C TYR A 291 3.25 -20.57 -25.62
N ALA A 292 3.95 -19.81 -24.77
CA ALA A 292 5.36 -20.00 -24.47
C ALA A 292 5.60 -20.05 -22.95
N PRO A 293 5.55 -21.21 -22.28
CA PRO A 293 5.77 -21.31 -20.83
C PRO A 293 7.18 -20.89 -20.39
N ASP A 294 8.14 -20.92 -21.32
CA ASP A 294 9.51 -20.43 -21.18
C ASP A 294 9.75 -19.25 -22.12
N TRP A 295 10.88 -18.56 -21.95
CA TRP A 295 11.27 -17.48 -22.85
C TRP A 295 11.41 -17.99 -24.29
N SER A 296 10.59 -17.42 -25.17
CA SER A 296 10.57 -17.69 -26.60
C SER A 296 10.73 -16.40 -27.37
N SER A 297 11.23 -16.47 -28.60
CA SER A 297 11.32 -15.31 -29.48
C SER A 297 10.31 -15.45 -30.62
N ALA A 298 9.70 -14.33 -31.00
CA ALA A 298 8.86 -14.25 -32.19
C ALA A 298 9.35 -13.12 -33.09
N GLU A 299 9.30 -13.36 -34.40
CA GLU A 299 9.75 -12.43 -35.44
C GLU A 299 8.63 -12.18 -36.43
N PHE A 300 8.37 -10.91 -36.73
CA PHE A 300 7.30 -10.48 -37.63
C PHE A 300 7.89 -9.59 -38.71
N ALA A 301 7.87 -10.06 -39.95
CA ALA A 301 8.25 -9.24 -41.10
C ALA A 301 7.08 -8.34 -41.51
N PHE A 302 7.38 -7.07 -41.82
CA PHE A 302 6.41 -6.10 -42.28
C PHE A 302 7.07 -5.05 -43.19
N GLU A 303 6.27 -4.45 -44.07
CA GLU A 303 6.71 -3.38 -44.96
C GLU A 303 6.77 -2.04 -44.21
N ARG A 304 7.77 -1.24 -44.57
CA ARG A 304 7.94 0.11 -44.05
C ARG A 304 6.70 0.95 -44.43
N PRO A 305 6.02 1.59 -43.46
CA PRO A 305 4.91 2.48 -43.78
C PRO A 305 5.42 3.77 -44.44
N GLU A 306 4.66 4.31 -45.39
CA GLU A 306 5.02 5.51 -46.17
C GLU A 306 5.33 6.72 -45.28
N ASN A 307 4.61 6.87 -44.16
CA ASN A 307 4.80 7.95 -43.20
C ASN A 307 6.00 7.74 -42.25
N GLY A 308 6.73 6.64 -42.39
CA GLY A 308 7.86 6.27 -41.52
C GLY A 308 7.47 5.94 -40.08
N ARG A 309 6.18 5.85 -39.72
CA ARG A 309 5.73 5.59 -38.35
C ARG A 309 5.19 4.19 -38.19
N VAL A 310 5.79 3.41 -37.31
CA VAL A 310 5.37 2.05 -36.98
C VAL A 310 4.67 2.05 -35.64
N ILE A 311 3.40 1.64 -35.62
CA ILE A 311 2.61 1.47 -34.41
C ILE A 311 2.57 -0.02 -34.08
N VAL A 312 3.18 -0.41 -32.96
CA VAL A 312 3.17 -1.79 -32.45
C VAL A 312 2.25 -1.86 -31.24
N THR A 313 1.18 -2.65 -31.33
CA THR A 313 0.26 -2.91 -30.22
C THR A 313 0.32 -4.37 -29.81
N LEU A 314 0.79 -4.64 -28.60
CA LEU A 314 0.67 -5.93 -27.92
C LEU A 314 -0.69 -5.95 -27.22
N THR A 315 -1.49 -6.99 -27.44
CA THR A 315 -2.79 -7.16 -26.75
C THR A 315 -2.85 -8.54 -26.13
N HIS A 316 -3.27 -8.59 -24.87
CA HIS A 316 -3.63 -9.83 -24.18
C HIS A 316 -5.15 -9.92 -24.05
N PRO A 317 -5.72 -11.14 -24.06
CA PRO A 317 -7.11 -11.32 -23.69
C PRO A 317 -7.33 -10.70 -22.30
N LYS A 318 -8.45 -9.98 -22.13
CA LYS A 318 -8.80 -9.36 -20.84
C LYS A 318 -8.70 -10.42 -19.74
N ALA A 319 -8.06 -10.07 -18.62
CA ALA A 319 -8.08 -10.92 -17.43
C ALA A 319 -9.55 -11.24 -17.09
N ILE A 320 -9.93 -12.51 -17.24
CA ILE A 320 -11.26 -12.97 -16.84
C ILE A 320 -11.12 -13.31 -15.35
N PRO A 321 -11.87 -12.65 -14.45
CA PRO A 321 -11.87 -13.03 -13.05
C PRO A 321 -12.37 -14.47 -12.94
N GLU A 322 -11.48 -15.39 -12.56
CA GLU A 322 -11.88 -16.75 -12.24
C GLU A 322 -12.37 -16.78 -10.80
N HIS A 323 -13.64 -17.13 -10.65
CA HIS A 323 -14.22 -17.39 -9.35
C HIS A 323 -13.79 -18.78 -8.90
N ASP A 324 -12.78 -18.85 -8.04
CA ASP A 324 -12.37 -20.11 -7.41
C ASP A 324 -13.53 -20.62 -6.55
N ARG A 325 -14.12 -21.74 -6.99
CA ARG A 325 -15.30 -22.35 -6.34
C ARG A 325 -14.95 -23.03 -5.02
N GLN A 326 -13.69 -23.40 -4.79
CA GLN A 326 -13.25 -24.01 -3.53
C GLN A 326 -12.96 -22.94 -2.47
N THR A 327 -12.28 -21.85 -2.83
CA THR A 327 -11.92 -20.79 -1.87
C THR A 327 -12.96 -19.66 -1.79
N LYS A 328 -13.92 -19.60 -2.72
CA LYS A 328 -14.93 -18.52 -2.86
C LYS A 328 -14.31 -17.12 -2.96
N ARG A 329 -13.05 -17.02 -3.40
CA ARG A 329 -12.37 -15.77 -3.70
C ARG A 329 -12.42 -15.51 -5.20
N TYR A 330 -12.51 -14.24 -5.58
CA TYR A 330 -12.12 -13.84 -6.92
C TYR A 330 -10.60 -13.86 -6.95
N GLU A 331 -10.03 -14.90 -7.53
CA GLU A 331 -8.62 -14.87 -7.88
C GLU A 331 -8.52 -14.13 -9.20
N PHE A 332 -7.96 -12.92 -9.16
CA PHE A 332 -7.45 -12.30 -10.36
C PHE A 332 -6.21 -13.08 -10.78
N ARG A 333 -6.41 -14.20 -11.49
CA ARG A 333 -5.33 -14.83 -12.22
C ARG A 333 -4.88 -13.81 -13.26
N ARG A 334 -3.77 -13.12 -12.98
CA ARG A 334 -3.15 -12.22 -13.93
C ARG A 334 -2.65 -13.09 -15.08
N LEU A 335 -3.41 -13.13 -16.17
CA LEU A 335 -2.96 -13.64 -17.46
C LEU A 335 -1.83 -12.72 -17.93
N GLY A 336 -0.60 -13.03 -17.52
CA GLY A 336 0.58 -12.25 -17.85
C GLY A 336 1.37 -12.92 -18.96
N SER A 337 1.68 -12.17 -20.02
CA SER A 337 2.88 -12.44 -20.79
C SER A 337 3.94 -11.39 -20.50
N PHE A 338 5.18 -11.84 -20.51
CA PHE A 338 6.36 -11.08 -20.16
C PHE A 338 7.02 -10.69 -21.48
N LEU A 339 7.50 -9.47 -21.62
CA LEU A 339 8.22 -9.01 -22.80
C LEU A 339 9.63 -8.61 -22.39
N LYS A 340 10.67 -9.30 -22.88
CA LYS A 340 12.07 -9.04 -22.50
C LYS A 340 12.69 -7.89 -23.29
N GLY A 341 12.25 -7.66 -24.51
CA GLY A 341 12.82 -6.64 -25.38
C GLY A 341 12.19 -6.63 -26.77
N ILE A 342 12.35 -5.52 -27.46
CA ILE A 342 11.91 -5.29 -28.84
C ILE A 342 13.12 -4.83 -29.65
N SER A 343 13.30 -5.39 -30.84
CA SER A 343 14.30 -4.92 -31.80
C SER A 343 13.71 -4.84 -33.20
N PHE A 344 14.22 -3.90 -33.98
CA PHE A 344 13.89 -3.72 -35.39
C PHE A 344 15.15 -3.98 -36.21
N ALA A 345 15.04 -4.82 -37.25
CA ALA A 345 16.13 -5.08 -38.17
C ALA A 345 15.63 -5.14 -39.62
N ALA A 346 16.54 -5.01 -40.58
CA ALA A 346 16.24 -5.33 -41.98
C ALA A 346 15.77 -6.78 -42.09
N ALA A 347 14.74 -7.06 -42.89
CA ALA A 347 14.27 -8.42 -43.08
C ALA A 347 15.39 -9.30 -43.66
N GLY A 348 15.65 -10.46 -43.03
CA GLY A 348 16.73 -11.37 -43.44
C GLY A 348 18.12 -11.03 -42.90
N ALA A 349 18.27 -10.00 -42.06
CA ALA A 349 19.52 -9.78 -41.34
C ALA A 349 19.84 -10.98 -40.43
N PRO A 350 21.12 -11.43 -40.36
CA PRO A 350 21.51 -12.57 -39.54
C PRO A 350 20.99 -12.42 -38.10
N GLY A 351 20.53 -13.54 -37.54
CA GLY A 351 19.95 -13.60 -36.20
C GLY A 351 20.88 -12.99 -35.15
N ILE A 352 20.31 -12.47 -34.07
CA ILE A 352 21.08 -12.30 -32.83
C ILE A 352 21.57 -13.72 -32.47
N PRO A 353 22.88 -13.94 -32.21
CA PRO A 353 23.39 -15.27 -31.87
C PRO A 353 22.56 -15.86 -30.72
N LYS A 354 22.18 -17.13 -30.83
CA LYS A 354 21.39 -17.81 -29.78
C LYS A 354 22.12 -17.87 -28.44
N ASP A 355 23.45 -17.78 -28.48
CA ASP A 355 24.37 -17.56 -27.36
C ASP A 355 25.57 -16.78 -27.94
N SER A 356 25.80 -15.51 -27.57
CA SER A 356 26.99 -14.76 -28.02
C SER A 356 28.06 -14.75 -26.93
N GLU A 357 29.15 -15.45 -27.18
CA GLU A 357 30.43 -15.26 -26.48
C GLU A 357 30.95 -13.83 -26.66
N ALA A 358 31.63 -13.35 -25.62
CA ALA A 358 32.06 -11.97 -25.40
C ALA A 358 32.85 -11.33 -26.55
N ALA A 359 32.47 -10.10 -26.92
CA ALA A 359 33.27 -9.21 -27.75
C ALA A 359 34.12 -8.26 -26.87
N GLN A 360 35.37 -8.02 -27.27
CA GLN A 360 36.32 -7.16 -26.53
C GLN A 360 36.04 -5.65 -26.69
N PRO A 361 36.45 -4.79 -25.71
CA PRO A 361 36.09 -3.37 -25.70
C PRO A 361 36.92 -2.49 -26.64
N LEU A 362 36.28 -1.42 -27.13
CA LEU A 362 36.86 -0.29 -27.88
C LEU A 362 37.45 0.77 -26.93
N SER A 363 38.47 1.51 -27.39
CA SER A 363 39.34 2.39 -26.58
C SER A 363 38.80 3.80 -26.27
N ASN A 364 39.30 4.35 -25.15
CA ASN A 364 38.96 5.58 -24.42
C ASN A 364 38.98 6.97 -25.12
N SER A 365 38.89 7.12 -26.45
CA SER A 365 39.05 8.46 -27.08
C SER A 365 37.78 9.32 -27.19
N ASP A 366 36.57 8.79 -26.96
CA ASP A 366 35.35 9.47 -27.45
C ASP A 366 34.48 10.15 -26.37
N ALA A 367 34.91 10.15 -25.10
CA ALA A 367 34.13 10.72 -23.99
C ALA A 367 34.13 12.27 -23.92
N GLY A 368 35.04 12.96 -24.62
CA GLY A 368 35.20 14.42 -24.53
C GLY A 368 34.14 15.24 -25.26
N THR A 369 33.53 14.70 -26.30
CA THR A 369 32.72 15.47 -27.26
C THR A 369 31.23 15.57 -26.88
N LEU A 370 30.77 14.74 -25.93
CA LEU A 370 29.36 14.65 -25.54
C LEU A 370 28.95 15.71 -24.49
N LYS A 371 29.87 16.12 -23.62
CA LYS A 371 29.60 17.11 -22.54
C LYS A 371 29.32 18.52 -23.06
N SER A 372 29.91 18.93 -24.18
CA SER A 372 29.76 20.30 -24.69
C SER A 372 28.42 20.56 -25.39
N ARG A 373 27.75 19.51 -25.89
CA ARG A 373 26.47 19.64 -26.62
C ARG A 373 25.25 19.73 -25.70
N VAL A 374 25.27 19.07 -24.54
CA VAL A 374 24.13 19.04 -23.60
C VAL A 374 23.93 20.40 -22.90
N SER A 375 25.03 21.11 -22.60
CA SER A 375 24.96 22.38 -21.88
C SER A 375 24.41 23.54 -22.73
N ALA A 376 24.51 23.46 -24.07
CA ALA A 376 24.00 24.49 -24.98
C ALA A 376 22.47 24.39 -25.18
N THR A 377 21.92 23.17 -25.17
CA THR A 377 20.48 22.93 -25.38
C THR A 377 19.63 23.30 -24.16
N LEU A 378 20.16 23.16 -22.94
CA LEU A 378 19.44 23.51 -21.70
C LEU A 378 19.30 25.03 -21.49
N ALA A 379 20.27 25.82 -21.96
CA ALA A 379 20.23 27.28 -21.85
C ALA A 379 19.20 27.94 -22.80
N GLU A 380 18.83 27.24 -23.88
CA GLU A 380 17.81 27.69 -24.84
C GLU A 380 16.38 27.42 -24.33
N TYR A 381 16.19 26.38 -23.50
CA TYR A 381 14.90 25.99 -22.95
C TYR A 381 14.40 26.93 -21.84
N ALA A 382 15.31 27.43 -20.98
CA ALA A 382 14.98 28.33 -19.89
C ALA A 382 14.48 29.73 -20.34
N LYS A 383 14.75 30.11 -21.59
CA LYS A 383 14.29 31.40 -22.16
C LYS A 383 12.83 31.39 -22.61
N ARG A 384 12.17 30.22 -22.66
CA ARG A 384 10.89 30.05 -23.39
C ARG A 384 9.62 29.99 -22.54
N PHE A 385 9.70 29.90 -21.21
CA PHE A 385 8.52 29.81 -20.35
C PHE A 385 8.45 30.97 -19.34
N LYS A 386 7.53 31.89 -19.58
CA LYS A 386 7.08 32.92 -18.63
C LYS A 386 5.88 32.36 -17.86
N TYR A 387 6.04 32.09 -16.56
CA TYR A 387 4.88 31.92 -15.67
C TYR A 387 4.90 32.99 -14.58
N SER A 388 3.79 33.70 -14.50
CA SER A 388 3.45 34.71 -13.50
C SER A 388 2.68 34.03 -12.37
N ALA A 389 3.03 34.32 -11.12
CA ALA A 389 2.26 33.92 -9.94
C ALA A 389 0.92 34.70 -9.86
N ALA A 390 -0.13 34.05 -9.35
CA ALA A 390 -1.36 34.71 -8.92
C ALA A 390 -1.56 34.54 -7.40
N PRO A 391 -1.83 35.62 -6.65
CA PRO A 391 -2.06 35.58 -5.20
C PRO A 391 -3.56 35.52 -4.84
N GLY A 392 -3.88 34.79 -3.77
CA GLY A 392 -5.09 34.99 -2.97
C GLY A 392 -6.21 33.96 -3.14
N VAL A 393 -6.35 33.07 -2.16
CA VAL A 393 -7.66 32.59 -1.66
C VAL A 393 -7.54 32.42 -0.14
N SER A 394 -8.12 33.36 0.58
CA SER A 394 -8.46 33.26 2.00
C SER A 394 -9.83 32.61 2.14
N GLU A 395 -10.01 31.73 3.13
CA GLU A 395 -11.10 31.74 4.14
C GLU A 395 -11.20 30.36 4.83
N HIS A 396 -10.80 30.35 6.10
CA HIS A 396 -11.20 29.41 7.17
C HIS A 396 -12.59 29.89 7.72
N PRO A 397 -13.33 29.24 8.67
CA PRO A 397 -13.03 28.06 9.51
C PRO A 397 -14.23 27.10 9.84
N TYR A 398 -13.95 25.97 10.52
CA TYR A 398 -14.88 25.04 11.23
C TYR A 398 -16.06 24.42 10.46
N LEU A 399 -15.95 23.11 10.16
CA LEU A 399 -17.12 22.27 9.86
C LEU A 399 -17.77 21.82 11.18
N GLU A 400 -18.70 22.63 11.67
CA GLU A 400 -19.79 22.12 12.51
C GLU A 400 -20.81 21.40 11.60
N SER A 401 -21.52 20.41 12.13
CA SER A 401 -22.77 20.02 11.47
C SER A 401 -23.73 21.21 11.50
N SER A 402 -24.65 21.31 10.54
CA SER A 402 -25.63 22.41 10.45
C SER A 402 -26.55 22.60 11.67
N ALA A 403 -26.39 21.78 12.73
CA ALA A 403 -27.12 21.83 13.98
C ALA A 403 -26.24 22.06 15.23
N GLY A 404 -24.92 22.24 15.09
CA GLY A 404 -24.03 22.61 16.21
C GLY A 404 -23.71 21.50 17.21
N GLU A 405 -23.92 20.22 16.88
CA GLU A 405 -23.57 19.10 17.77
C GLU A 405 -22.15 18.54 17.53
N PRO A 406 -21.45 18.08 18.59
CA PRO A 406 -20.14 17.46 18.48
C PRO A 406 -20.22 16.08 17.83
N ILE A 407 -19.35 15.83 16.84
CA ILE A 407 -19.25 14.52 16.17
C ILE A 407 -18.61 13.51 17.14
N SER A 408 -19.38 12.53 17.60
CA SER A 408 -18.95 11.49 18.54
C SER A 408 -18.44 10.21 17.84
N GLU A 409 -17.45 9.58 18.50
CA GLU A 409 -16.91 8.20 18.41
C GLU A 409 -16.76 7.53 17.02
N MET A 410 -15.51 7.46 16.53
CA MET A 410 -15.13 6.63 15.39
C MET A 410 -14.89 5.17 15.81
N HIS A 411 -15.83 4.29 15.51
CA HIS A 411 -15.60 2.84 15.50
C HIS A 411 -14.86 2.41 14.23
N ALA A 412 -13.87 1.51 14.36
CA ALA A 412 -13.18 0.92 13.22
C ALA A 412 -14.18 0.22 12.26
N LEU A 413 -14.28 0.73 11.04
CA LEU A 413 -15.12 0.17 10.00
C LEU A 413 -14.52 -1.14 9.51
N LEU A 414 -15.15 -2.27 9.86
CA LEU A 414 -14.84 -3.53 9.19
C LEU A 414 -15.12 -3.39 7.69
N PRO A 415 -14.23 -3.90 6.80
CA PRO A 415 -14.45 -3.82 5.36
C PRO A 415 -15.77 -4.49 4.98
N ARG A 416 -16.64 -3.75 4.29
CA ARG A 416 -17.93 -4.26 3.79
C ARG A 416 -17.68 -5.32 2.72
N LYS A 417 -17.58 -6.58 3.11
CA LYS A 417 -17.64 -7.70 2.17
C LYS A 417 -19.05 -7.80 1.57
N ALA A 418 -19.11 -8.14 0.27
CA ALA A 418 -20.38 -8.32 -0.43
C ALA A 418 -21.23 -9.48 0.15
N ASN A 419 -20.60 -10.51 0.74
CA ASN A 419 -21.30 -11.60 1.41
C ASN A 419 -20.49 -12.09 2.61
N TRP A 420 -21.18 -12.51 3.67
CA TRP A 420 -20.60 -13.11 4.87
C TRP A 420 -21.11 -14.53 5.03
N SER A 421 -20.28 -15.49 5.43
CA SER A 421 -20.77 -16.77 5.94
C SER A 421 -21.18 -16.62 7.40
N ILE A 422 -22.14 -17.44 7.84
CA ILE A 422 -22.52 -17.48 9.26
C ILE A 422 -21.35 -17.96 10.14
N ALA A 423 -20.47 -18.81 9.62
CA ALA A 423 -19.28 -19.29 10.33
C ALA A 423 -18.29 -18.14 10.62
N GLU A 424 -18.06 -17.26 9.64
CA GLU A 424 -17.20 -16.07 9.83
C GLU A 424 -17.73 -15.15 10.92
N LEU A 425 -19.05 -14.89 10.96
CA LEU A 425 -19.65 -14.05 12.00
C LEU A 425 -19.62 -14.74 13.37
N LEU A 426 -19.81 -16.05 13.42
CA LEU A 426 -19.78 -16.81 14.67
C LEU A 426 -18.38 -17.00 15.27
N ALA A 427 -17.32 -16.65 14.54
CA ALA A 427 -15.95 -16.66 15.06
C ALA A 427 -15.70 -15.57 16.12
N PHE A 428 -16.57 -14.56 16.19
CA PHE A 428 -16.51 -13.48 17.18
C PHE A 428 -17.27 -13.86 18.46
N GLU A 429 -16.83 -13.32 19.60
CA GLU A 429 -17.40 -13.58 20.92
C GLU A 429 -17.89 -12.30 21.63
N GLY A 430 -18.72 -12.47 22.66
CA GLY A 430 -19.22 -11.37 23.49
C GLY A 430 -19.82 -10.19 22.72
N ALA A 431 -19.46 -8.97 23.13
CA ALA A 431 -19.89 -7.74 22.47
C ALA A 431 -19.31 -7.58 21.06
N GLU A 432 -18.10 -8.10 20.81
CA GLU A 432 -17.46 -8.04 19.49
C GLU A 432 -18.28 -8.75 18.41
N PHE A 433 -18.97 -9.84 18.77
CA PHE A 433 -19.90 -10.51 17.87
C PHE A 433 -21.04 -9.59 17.42
N ALA A 434 -21.65 -8.89 18.37
CA ALA A 434 -22.80 -8.03 18.08
C ALA A 434 -22.37 -6.89 17.14
N ASP A 435 -21.24 -6.25 17.43
CA ASP A 435 -20.69 -5.19 16.60
C ASP A 435 -20.27 -5.68 15.21
N ALA A 436 -19.60 -6.84 15.11
CA ALA A 436 -19.22 -7.42 13.82
C ALA A 436 -20.44 -7.72 12.95
N ALA A 437 -21.49 -8.30 13.52
CA ALA A 437 -22.72 -8.61 12.79
C ALA A 437 -23.51 -7.34 12.40
N ALA A 438 -23.60 -6.34 13.29
CA ALA A 438 -24.27 -5.07 13.01
C ALA A 438 -23.54 -4.27 11.91
N TRP A 439 -22.21 -4.21 11.95
CA TRP A 439 -21.44 -3.56 10.89
C TRP A 439 -21.56 -4.27 9.55
N ALA A 440 -21.45 -5.60 9.56
CA ALA A 440 -21.55 -6.41 8.35
C ALA A 440 -22.91 -6.28 7.67
N LEU A 441 -24.00 -6.24 8.44
CA LEU A 441 -25.36 -6.40 7.91
C LEU A 441 -26.23 -5.15 7.97
N ALA A 442 -25.92 -4.21 8.85
CA ALA A 442 -26.65 -2.96 8.98
C ALA A 442 -25.77 -1.73 8.70
N GLY A 443 -24.45 -1.90 8.56
CA GLY A 443 -23.54 -0.81 8.28
C GLY A 443 -23.48 0.23 9.39
N ARG A 444 -23.73 -0.19 10.64
CA ARG A 444 -23.72 0.62 11.86
C ARG A 444 -23.17 -0.21 13.04
N PRO A 445 -22.69 0.41 14.14
CA PRO A 445 -22.38 -0.32 15.35
C PRO A 445 -23.64 -0.95 15.98
N ALA A 446 -23.44 -1.95 16.84
CA ALA A 446 -24.53 -2.53 17.62
C ALA A 446 -25.00 -1.55 18.70
N THR A 447 -26.30 -1.52 18.98
CA THR A 447 -26.82 -0.74 20.12
C THR A 447 -26.45 -1.41 21.44
N ALA A 448 -26.55 -0.67 22.56
CA ALA A 448 -26.35 -1.24 23.90
C ALA A 448 -27.27 -2.46 24.15
N ASP A 449 -28.54 -2.36 23.75
CA ASP A 449 -29.50 -3.46 23.86
C ASP A 449 -29.12 -4.66 22.98
N GLU A 450 -28.61 -4.41 21.77
CA GLU A 450 -28.13 -5.48 20.89
C GLU A 450 -26.92 -6.18 21.50
N ARG A 451 -25.95 -5.44 22.05
CA ARG A 451 -24.78 -6.00 22.76
C ARG A 451 -25.22 -6.80 23.99
N LEU A 452 -26.15 -6.28 24.78
CA LEU A 452 -26.70 -6.96 25.97
C LEU A 452 -27.52 -8.21 25.59
N SER A 453 -28.29 -8.17 24.50
CA SER A 453 -29.11 -9.29 24.05
C SER A 453 -28.30 -10.51 23.60
N VAL A 454 -27.02 -10.30 23.30
CA VAL A 454 -26.07 -11.34 22.92
C VAL A 454 -24.99 -11.58 23.99
N GLY A 455 -24.95 -10.75 25.04
CA GLY A 455 -24.00 -10.78 26.16
C GLY A 455 -24.32 -11.83 27.24
N ASP A 456 -23.26 -12.24 27.96
CA ASP A 456 -23.18 -13.17 29.09
C ASP A 456 -24.20 -14.33 29.13
N GLY A 457 -23.93 -15.31 28.27
CA GLY A 457 -24.64 -16.59 28.26
C GLY A 457 -24.53 -17.39 26.97
N ASN A 458 -23.91 -16.82 25.92
CA ASN A 458 -23.40 -17.45 24.70
C ASN A 458 -24.26 -18.60 24.13
N ARG A 459 -25.59 -18.47 24.17
CA ARG A 459 -26.47 -19.47 23.56
C ARG A 459 -26.38 -19.28 22.06
N ALA A 460 -25.76 -20.24 21.38
CA ALA A 460 -25.71 -20.37 19.92
C ALA A 460 -27.00 -19.91 19.20
N GLY A 461 -28.17 -20.22 19.79
CA GLY A 461 -29.47 -19.78 19.30
C GLY A 461 -29.63 -18.25 19.23
N ALA A 462 -29.22 -17.50 20.26
CA ALA A 462 -29.34 -16.05 20.31
C ALA A 462 -28.44 -15.35 19.28
N LYS A 463 -27.19 -15.82 19.12
CA LYS A 463 -26.28 -15.33 18.08
C LYS A 463 -26.85 -15.50 16.68
N VAL A 464 -27.34 -16.70 16.36
CA VAL A 464 -27.93 -16.99 15.04
C VAL A 464 -29.25 -16.23 14.85
N GLU A 465 -30.06 -16.08 15.91
CA GLU A 465 -31.29 -15.28 15.87
C GLU A 465 -30.99 -13.82 15.55
N PHE A 466 -29.99 -13.24 16.21
CA PHE A 466 -29.52 -11.88 15.98
C PHE A 466 -29.09 -11.66 14.52
N VAL A 467 -28.23 -12.54 13.99
CA VAL A 467 -27.76 -12.46 12.61
C VAL A 467 -28.90 -12.65 11.59
N VAL A 468 -29.85 -13.55 11.85
CA VAL A 468 -31.02 -13.75 10.98
C VAL A 468 -31.93 -12.53 10.99
N ALA A 469 -32.10 -11.88 12.15
CA ALA A 469 -32.89 -10.66 12.26
C ALA A 469 -32.25 -9.50 11.46
N LEU A 470 -30.94 -9.30 11.59
CA LEU A 470 -30.20 -8.30 10.82
C LEU A 470 -30.20 -8.59 9.31
N ASP A 471 -29.93 -9.83 8.88
CA ASP A 471 -30.01 -10.23 7.46
C ASP A 471 -31.43 -10.03 6.90
N HIS A 472 -32.47 -10.27 7.71
CA HIS A 472 -33.84 -10.02 7.29
C HIS A 472 -34.13 -8.53 7.08
N ALA A 473 -33.71 -7.68 8.03
CA ALA A 473 -33.85 -6.23 7.91
C ALA A 473 -33.07 -5.70 6.70
N ASN A 474 -31.83 -6.15 6.52
CA ASN A 474 -30.96 -5.77 5.40
C ASN A 474 -31.58 -6.10 4.03
N ARG A 475 -32.19 -7.28 3.90
CA ARG A 475 -32.89 -7.69 2.67
C ARG A 475 -34.15 -6.87 2.42
N LYS A 476 -34.89 -6.50 3.47
CA LYS A 476 -36.07 -5.64 3.33
C LYS A 476 -35.66 -4.26 2.79
N ALA A 477 -34.49 -3.77 3.20
CA ALA A 477 -33.88 -2.54 2.70
C ALA A 477 -33.25 -2.66 1.30
N ARG A 478 -33.33 -3.83 0.63
CA ARG A 478 -32.74 -4.12 -0.69
C ARG A 478 -31.21 -3.94 -0.76
N ASN A 479 -30.51 -4.03 0.37
CA ASN A 479 -29.05 -4.01 0.38
C ASN A 479 -28.47 -5.28 -0.26
N SER A 480 -27.33 -5.13 -0.93
CA SER A 480 -26.68 -6.22 -1.69
C SER A 480 -25.99 -7.25 -0.79
N ILE A 481 -25.68 -6.90 0.45
CA ILE A 481 -24.94 -7.74 1.40
C ILE A 481 -25.81 -8.90 1.91
N ARG A 482 -25.27 -10.12 1.91
CA ARG A 482 -26.01 -11.32 2.36
C ARG A 482 -25.22 -12.15 3.35
N VAL A 483 -25.94 -12.79 4.27
CA VAL A 483 -25.39 -13.94 5.00
C VAL A 483 -25.70 -15.23 4.24
N LEU A 484 -24.64 -15.94 3.89
CA LEU A 484 -24.65 -17.25 3.25
C LEU A 484 -25.00 -18.34 4.29
N ASP A 485 -25.47 -19.48 3.81
CA ASP A 485 -25.66 -20.70 4.62
C ASP A 485 -26.72 -20.62 5.74
N LEU A 486 -27.56 -19.57 5.77
CA LEU A 486 -28.73 -19.46 6.66
C LEU A 486 -30.01 -20.16 6.13
N GLY A 487 -29.95 -20.84 4.98
CA GLY A 487 -31.13 -21.18 4.16
C GLY A 487 -32.32 -21.81 4.91
N PHE A 488 -32.08 -22.83 5.75
CA PHE A 488 -33.14 -23.46 6.53
C PHE A 488 -33.50 -22.66 7.80
N GLY A 489 -32.50 -22.16 8.52
CA GLY A 489 -32.71 -21.28 9.69
C GLY A 489 -33.57 -20.05 9.40
N ARG A 490 -33.36 -19.40 8.24
CA ARG A 490 -34.14 -18.24 7.80
C ARG A 490 -35.62 -18.57 7.60
N ARG A 491 -35.94 -19.75 7.05
CA ARG A 491 -37.32 -20.20 6.84
C ARG A 491 -38.00 -20.44 8.19
N MET A 492 -37.36 -21.17 9.10
CA MET A 492 -37.92 -21.42 10.43
C MET A 492 -38.13 -20.15 11.24
N TRP A 493 -37.19 -19.20 11.20
CA TRP A 493 -37.35 -17.93 11.89
C TRP A 493 -38.55 -17.12 11.36
N ARG A 494 -38.72 -17.06 10.03
CA ARG A 494 -39.89 -16.40 9.41
C ARG A 494 -41.21 -17.08 9.79
N THR A 495 -41.24 -18.42 9.76
CA THR A 495 -42.42 -19.21 10.16
C THR A 495 -42.77 -18.99 11.63
N ALA A 496 -41.77 -18.93 12.52
CA ALA A 496 -41.99 -18.62 13.93
C ALA A 496 -42.61 -17.22 14.10
N ARG A 497 -42.06 -16.20 13.43
CA ARG A 497 -42.60 -14.83 13.48
C ARG A 497 -43.99 -14.71 12.87
N PHE A 498 -44.30 -15.50 11.85
CA PHE A 498 -45.65 -15.60 11.29
C PHE A 498 -46.63 -16.12 12.34
N PHE A 499 -46.34 -17.27 12.97
CA PHE A 499 -47.20 -17.83 14.01
C PHE A 499 -47.39 -16.90 15.21
N GLU A 500 -46.35 -16.16 15.61
CA GLU A 500 -46.48 -15.14 16.66
C GLU A 500 -47.47 -14.05 16.29
N ARG A 501 -47.37 -13.48 15.08
CA ARG A 501 -48.26 -12.42 14.61
C ARG A 501 -49.69 -12.91 14.44
N SER A 502 -49.88 -14.17 14.09
CA SER A 502 -51.19 -14.80 13.93
C SER A 502 -51.81 -15.29 15.25
N GLY A 503 -51.15 -15.08 16.40
CA GLY A 503 -51.64 -15.49 17.72
C GLY A 503 -51.50 -17.00 18.01
N TRP A 504 -50.78 -17.75 17.17
CA TRP A 504 -50.61 -19.20 17.29
C TRP A 504 -49.43 -19.55 18.20
N SER A 505 -49.57 -19.24 19.48
CA SER A 505 -48.47 -19.30 20.48
C SER A 505 -47.84 -20.69 20.62
N ALA A 506 -48.61 -21.77 20.50
CA ALA A 506 -48.10 -23.14 20.54
C ALA A 506 -47.20 -23.47 19.33
N ALA A 507 -47.67 -23.16 18.12
CA ALA A 507 -46.90 -23.36 16.88
C ALA A 507 -45.64 -22.48 16.84
N ALA A 508 -45.73 -21.25 17.34
CA ALA A 508 -44.59 -20.35 17.50
C ALA A 508 -43.53 -20.94 18.45
N ARG A 509 -43.94 -21.46 19.61
CA ARG A 509 -43.02 -22.10 20.57
C ARG A 509 -42.31 -23.32 19.97
N ILE A 510 -43.06 -24.19 19.28
CA ILE A 510 -42.50 -25.38 18.61
C ILE A 510 -41.48 -24.95 17.55
N THR A 511 -41.85 -24.01 16.69
CA THR A 511 -40.97 -23.53 15.61
C THR A 511 -39.71 -22.85 16.15
N LYS A 512 -39.82 -22.05 17.22
CA LYS A 512 -38.67 -21.47 17.92
C LYS A 512 -37.75 -22.52 18.55
N SER A 513 -38.31 -23.62 19.06
CA SER A 513 -37.52 -24.73 19.58
C SER A 513 -36.72 -25.41 18.47
N LEU A 514 -37.37 -25.69 17.33
CA LEU A 514 -36.72 -26.25 16.14
C LEU A 514 -35.62 -25.32 15.59
N PHE A 515 -35.89 -24.02 15.53
CA PHE A 515 -34.89 -23.01 15.14
C PHE A 515 -33.68 -23.03 16.08
N ARG A 516 -33.88 -23.02 17.40
CA ARG A 516 -32.79 -23.07 18.39
C ARG A 516 -31.96 -24.34 18.27
N ASN A 517 -32.60 -25.49 18.04
CA ASN A 517 -31.91 -26.76 17.83
C ASN A 517 -31.09 -26.75 16.53
N HIS A 518 -31.63 -26.17 15.45
CA HIS A 518 -30.88 -26.00 14.20
C HIS A 518 -29.71 -25.04 14.35
N ALA A 519 -29.90 -23.89 15.01
CA ALA A 519 -28.85 -22.93 15.30
C ALA A 519 -27.72 -23.55 16.13
N ARG A 520 -28.07 -24.39 17.12
CA ARG A 520 -27.09 -25.16 17.89
C ARG A 520 -26.25 -26.07 17.00
N ARG A 521 -26.89 -26.89 16.15
CA ARG A 521 -26.18 -27.76 15.19
C ARG A 521 -25.33 -26.98 14.18
N LEU A 522 -25.79 -25.79 13.79
CA LEU A 522 -25.05 -24.89 12.90
C LEU A 522 -23.78 -24.40 13.57
N VAL A 523 -23.88 -23.96 14.83
CA VAL A 523 -22.71 -23.59 15.64
C VAL A 523 -21.80 -24.80 15.85
N GLU A 524 -22.32 -25.95 16.28
CA GLU A 524 -21.52 -27.18 16.48
C GLU A 524 -20.75 -27.61 15.21
N ARG A 525 -21.41 -27.59 14.04
CA ARG A 525 -20.74 -27.88 12.75
C ARG A 525 -19.67 -26.86 12.41
N ASN A 526 -19.94 -25.60 12.71
CA ASN A 526 -18.99 -24.53 12.45
C ASN A 526 -17.89 -24.47 13.50
N VAL A 527 -18.05 -24.96 14.72
CA VAL A 527 -16.99 -24.99 15.75
C VAL A 527 -15.78 -25.79 15.26
N ALA A 528 -15.97 -26.84 14.45
CA ALA A 528 -14.84 -27.53 13.80
C ALA A 528 -14.10 -26.65 12.77
N VAL A 529 -14.85 -25.84 12.02
CA VAL A 529 -14.32 -24.86 11.06
C VAL A 529 -13.71 -23.66 11.78
N THR A 530 -14.31 -23.21 12.88
CA THR A 530 -13.84 -22.13 13.76
C THR A 530 -12.57 -22.57 14.47
N ALA A 531 -12.46 -23.81 14.92
CA ALA A 531 -11.23 -24.37 15.46
C ALA A 531 -10.13 -24.45 14.38
N GLN A 532 -10.47 -24.81 13.14
CA GLN A 532 -9.51 -24.74 12.01
C GLN A 532 -9.11 -23.31 11.68
N ILE A 533 -10.03 -22.33 11.72
CA ILE A 533 -9.75 -20.91 11.48
C ILE A 533 -8.92 -20.32 12.62
N GLN A 534 -9.27 -20.64 13.88
CA GLN A 534 -8.51 -20.26 15.07
C GLN A 534 -7.13 -20.91 15.07
N HIS A 535 -7.03 -22.19 14.66
CA HIS A 535 -5.76 -22.88 14.46
C HIS A 535 -4.96 -22.24 13.32
N LEU A 536 -5.59 -21.84 12.21
CA LEU A 536 -4.92 -21.09 11.13
C LEU A 536 -4.45 -19.73 11.62
N GLN A 537 -5.24 -19.03 12.42
CA GLN A 537 -4.87 -17.74 13.02
C GLN A 537 -3.73 -17.91 14.02
N LEU A 538 -3.73 -18.97 14.82
CA LEU A 538 -2.64 -19.36 15.71
C LEU A 538 -1.40 -19.79 14.92
N LEU A 539 -1.55 -20.50 13.80
CA LEU A 539 -0.46 -20.91 12.91
C LEU A 539 0.14 -19.70 12.21
N ILE A 540 -0.68 -18.75 11.74
CA ILE A 540 -0.24 -17.47 11.19
C ILE A 540 0.51 -16.67 12.26
N ARG A 541 0.00 -16.62 13.50
CA ARG A 541 0.69 -16.00 14.64
C ARG A 541 2.01 -16.71 14.95
N SER A 542 2.06 -18.04 14.85
CA SER A 542 3.24 -18.88 15.16
C SER A 542 4.30 -18.83 14.05
N VAL A 543 3.90 -18.82 12.78
CA VAL A 543 4.78 -18.62 11.62
C VAL A 543 5.36 -17.20 11.65
N ARG A 544 4.55 -16.20 11.99
CA ARG A 544 5.03 -14.83 12.26
C ARG A 544 5.99 -14.77 13.44
N PHE A 545 5.85 -15.66 14.43
CA PHE A 545 6.76 -15.74 15.58
C PHE A 545 8.06 -16.51 15.26
N ALA A 546 7.99 -17.57 14.45
CA ALA A 546 9.15 -18.37 14.04
C ALA A 546 10.00 -17.66 12.98
N ALA A 547 9.36 -16.95 12.04
CA ALA A 547 10.06 -16.09 11.07
C ALA A 547 10.74 -14.86 11.70
N LYS A 548 10.48 -14.59 12.99
CA LYS A 548 11.22 -13.60 13.80
C LYS A 548 12.45 -14.18 14.51
N LYS A 549 12.65 -15.51 14.51
CA LYS A 549 13.76 -16.20 15.20
C LYS A 549 14.84 -16.75 14.27
N VAL A 550 14.59 -16.78 12.95
CA VAL A 550 15.56 -17.08 11.90
C VAL A 550 15.89 -15.77 11.22
#